data_AF-D2VN10-F1
#
_entry.id   AF-D2VN10-F1
#
_cell.length_a   1.000
_cell.length_b   1.000
_cell.length_c   1.000
_cell.angle_alpha   90.00
_cell.angle_beta   90.00
_cell.angle_gamma   90.00
#
_symmetry.space_group_name_H-M   'P 1'
#
loop_
_entity.id
_entity.type
_entity.pdbx_description
1 polymer ?
#
loop_
_entity_poly.entity_id
_entity_poly.type
_entity_poly.pdbx_seq_one_letter_code
_entity_poly.pdbx_strand_id
1 'polypeptide(L)'
;MSSFEQIASLTVSVDYHKERLDVFLFDCFFKERQVSKSSLGKTIQYSNGENSKYRFLYNDEETNKPALKLRHGDVVIVKERKEKTTTASSESSSSEQLSVASNTTEENAASSSTTSDAIMPENIPLNILFEDDFLIVLDKPKFMTVHPSLKPKPRNTTGTLVNALLFHTNGKLSTCGSCEEHYRPGIVHRLDRDTSGIMVVAKDDETHLALKKLFENKNVGDENNEDKITRYYQALVENELNQSEGRIEIYIKRHHSMPSKREVTNNALETGAKLSITEYKEQKTFPVNNLTGCKVLTLVRCKLLTGSKYLRNV
;
A
#
# COMPACT_ATOMS: atom_id res chain seq x y z
N MET A 1 -1.58 -25.04 28.71
CA MET A 1 -1.39 -25.07 27.24
C MET A 1 -2.59 -24.38 26.60
N SER A 2 -2.37 -23.44 25.66
CA SER A 2 -3.46 -22.83 24.91
C SER A 2 -4.18 -23.89 24.07
N SER A 3 -5.47 -24.11 24.30
CA SER A 3 -6.27 -25.08 23.54
C SER A 3 -6.72 -24.46 22.21
N PHE A 4 -6.43 -25.15 21.10
CA PHE A 4 -6.97 -24.83 19.78
C PHE A 4 -8.23 -25.67 19.51
N GLU A 5 -9.27 -25.05 18.99
CA GLU A 5 -10.53 -25.69 18.61
C GLU A 5 -10.65 -25.75 17.10
N GLN A 6 -11.11 -26.89 16.57
CA GLN A 6 -11.38 -27.03 15.15
C GLN A 6 -12.63 -26.26 14.77
N ILE A 7 -12.48 -25.32 13.84
CA ILE A 7 -13.56 -24.43 13.39
C ILE A 7 -13.96 -24.67 11.93
N ALA A 8 -13.13 -25.38 11.15
CA ALA A 8 -13.48 -25.81 9.81
C ALA A 8 -12.73 -27.09 9.41
N SER A 9 -13.38 -27.90 8.58
CA SER A 9 -12.79 -29.02 7.85
C SER A 9 -13.23 -28.91 6.39
N LEU A 10 -12.28 -28.76 5.49
CA LEU A 10 -12.52 -28.42 4.08
C LEU A 10 -11.93 -29.51 3.19
N THR A 11 -12.78 -30.14 2.37
CA THR A 11 -12.33 -31.11 1.36
C THR A 11 -11.97 -30.40 0.07
N VAL A 12 -10.81 -30.72 -0.50
CA VAL A 12 -10.30 -30.10 -1.74
C VAL A 12 -11.07 -30.64 -2.95
N SER A 13 -11.88 -29.78 -3.58
CA SER A 13 -12.60 -30.10 -4.82
C SER A 13 -11.64 -30.20 -6.03
N VAL A 14 -12.16 -30.68 -7.16
CA VAL A 14 -11.38 -30.83 -8.40
C VAL A 14 -10.81 -29.48 -8.87
N ASP A 15 -11.54 -28.39 -8.66
CA ASP A 15 -11.17 -27.03 -9.10
C ASP A 15 -9.89 -26.50 -8.42
N TYR A 16 -9.53 -27.04 -7.26
CA TYR A 16 -8.34 -26.66 -6.50
C TYR A 16 -7.21 -27.70 -6.59
N HIS A 17 -7.30 -28.66 -7.51
CA HIS A 17 -6.22 -29.61 -7.76
C HIS A 17 -4.95 -28.90 -8.23
N LYS A 18 -3.81 -29.17 -7.56
CA LYS A 18 -2.51 -28.49 -7.73
C LYS A 18 -2.54 -26.99 -7.43
N GLU A 19 -3.59 -26.49 -6.80
CA GLU A 19 -3.62 -25.10 -6.34
C GLU A 19 -2.85 -24.95 -5.02
N ARG A 20 -2.46 -23.71 -4.68
CA ARG A 20 -1.73 -23.45 -3.43
C ARG A 20 -2.70 -23.42 -2.24
N LEU A 21 -2.23 -23.89 -1.08
CA LEU A 21 -2.96 -23.86 0.18
C LEU A 21 -3.44 -22.45 0.57
N ASP A 22 -2.63 -21.42 0.37
CA ASP A 22 -3.02 -20.03 0.66
C ASP A 22 -4.16 -19.53 -0.22
N VAL A 23 -4.17 -19.87 -1.51
CA VAL A 23 -5.27 -19.50 -2.42
C VAL A 23 -6.55 -20.22 -2.00
N PHE A 24 -6.49 -21.54 -1.78
CA PHE A 24 -7.63 -22.34 -1.35
C PHE A 24 -8.25 -21.85 -0.03
N LEU A 25 -7.42 -21.63 1.00
CA LEU A 25 -7.90 -21.14 2.29
C LEU A 25 -8.47 -19.72 2.21
N PHE A 26 -7.95 -18.87 1.30
CA PHE A 26 -8.55 -17.56 1.08
C PHE A 26 -9.96 -17.71 0.52
N ASP A 27 -10.11 -18.43 -0.58
CA ASP A 27 -11.38 -18.50 -1.31
C ASP A 27 -12.45 -19.29 -0.54
N CYS A 28 -12.07 -20.37 0.16
CA CYS A 28 -13.01 -21.26 0.84
C CYS A 28 -13.27 -20.93 2.32
N PHE A 29 -12.47 -20.06 2.96
CA PHE A 29 -12.61 -19.81 4.40
C PHE A 29 -12.40 -18.36 4.82
N PHE A 30 -11.34 -17.70 4.33
CA PHE A 30 -10.97 -16.37 4.83
C PHE A 30 -11.61 -15.20 4.08
N LYS A 31 -12.20 -15.43 2.91
CA LYS A 31 -12.86 -14.40 2.07
C LYS A 31 -13.91 -13.60 2.83
N GLU A 32 -14.63 -14.24 3.75
CA GLU A 32 -15.70 -13.62 4.55
C GLU A 32 -15.24 -13.16 5.95
N ARG A 33 -13.99 -13.44 6.34
CA ARG A 33 -13.47 -13.22 7.71
C ARG A 33 -12.49 -12.04 7.82
N GLN A 34 -12.59 -11.06 6.92
CA GLN A 34 -11.78 -9.83 6.89
C GLN A 34 -10.25 -10.05 6.86
N VAL A 35 -9.77 -11.25 6.51
CA VAL A 35 -8.33 -11.51 6.33
C VAL A 35 -7.96 -11.26 4.87
N SER A 36 -7.02 -10.36 4.63
CA SER A 36 -6.61 -10.02 3.26
C SER A 36 -5.88 -11.18 2.57
N LYS A 37 -6.09 -11.35 1.25
CA LYS A 37 -5.38 -12.35 0.43
C LYS A 37 -3.86 -12.20 0.52
N SER A 38 -3.37 -10.97 0.66
CA SER A 38 -1.94 -10.65 0.79
C SER A 38 -1.34 -11.04 2.14
N SER A 39 -2.14 -11.10 3.22
CA SER A 39 -1.65 -11.43 4.57
C SER A 39 -1.71 -12.93 4.87
N LEU A 40 -2.60 -13.69 4.21
CA LEU A 40 -2.85 -15.09 4.53
C LEU A 40 -1.62 -15.99 4.39
N GLY A 41 -0.74 -15.71 3.42
CA GLY A 41 0.51 -16.44 3.28
C GLY A 41 1.38 -16.38 4.54
N LYS A 42 1.44 -15.21 5.20
CA LYS A 42 2.18 -15.05 6.47
C LYS A 42 1.44 -15.66 7.63
N THR A 43 0.11 -15.56 7.67
CA THR A 43 -0.72 -16.24 8.68
C THR A 43 -0.46 -17.74 8.69
N ILE A 44 -0.36 -18.38 7.52
CA ILE A 44 -0.02 -19.79 7.40
C ILE A 44 1.46 -20.02 7.76
N GLN A 45 2.39 -19.19 7.26
CA GLN A 45 3.83 -19.37 7.52
C GLN A 45 4.20 -19.32 9.01
N TYR A 46 3.54 -18.44 9.77
CA TYR A 46 3.79 -18.22 11.19
C TYR A 46 2.76 -18.92 12.10
N SER A 47 1.93 -19.80 11.55
CA SER A 47 0.92 -20.56 12.31
C SER A 47 1.54 -21.39 13.44
N ASN A 48 2.82 -21.75 13.32
CA ASN A 48 3.52 -22.55 14.35
C ASN A 48 3.94 -21.76 15.60
N GLY A 49 3.88 -20.43 15.58
CA GLY A 49 4.27 -19.59 16.72
C GLY A 49 3.32 -19.71 17.92
N GLU A 50 3.84 -19.43 19.12
CA GLU A 50 3.06 -19.49 20.37
C GLU A 50 1.90 -18.49 20.42
N ASN A 51 1.99 -17.39 19.67
CA ASN A 51 0.97 -16.34 19.58
C ASN A 51 0.07 -16.44 18.34
N SER A 52 0.15 -17.54 17.58
CA SER A 52 -0.69 -17.69 16.40
C SER A 52 -2.17 -17.83 16.79
N LYS A 53 -3.02 -17.11 16.04
CA LYS A 53 -4.48 -17.21 16.17
C LYS A 53 -5.01 -18.52 15.56
N TYR A 54 -4.39 -18.98 14.48
CA TYR A 54 -4.82 -20.14 13.71
C TYR A 54 -3.73 -21.22 13.63
N ARG A 55 -4.17 -22.47 13.54
CA ARG A 55 -3.39 -23.65 13.17
C ARG A 55 -4.04 -24.32 11.97
N PHE A 56 -3.22 -24.85 11.07
CA PHE A 56 -3.66 -25.49 9.84
C PHE A 56 -3.15 -26.92 9.81
N LEU A 57 -4.03 -27.86 9.50
CA LEU A 57 -3.64 -29.24 9.22
C LEU A 57 -4.00 -29.57 7.78
N TYR A 58 -3.15 -30.36 7.14
CA TYR A 58 -3.37 -30.91 5.81
C TYR A 58 -3.21 -32.42 5.91
N ASN A 59 -4.28 -33.17 5.65
CA ASN A 59 -4.38 -34.61 5.87
C ASN A 59 -3.90 -35.01 7.29
N ASP A 60 -4.45 -34.33 8.30
CA ASP A 60 -4.16 -34.51 9.74
C ASP A 60 -2.73 -34.15 10.20
N GLU A 61 -1.85 -33.69 9.30
CA GLU A 61 -0.52 -33.20 9.66
C GLU A 61 -0.49 -31.66 9.75
N GLU A 62 0.12 -31.09 10.79
CA GLU A 62 0.28 -29.63 10.89
C GLU A 62 1.11 -29.08 9.73
N THR A 63 0.62 -27.99 9.13
CA THR A 63 1.30 -27.30 8.02
C THR A 63 1.41 -25.80 8.26
N ASN A 64 2.58 -25.27 7.92
CA ASN A 64 2.88 -23.85 7.86
C ASN A 64 3.41 -23.45 6.48
N LYS A 65 3.09 -24.23 5.43
CA LYS A 65 3.61 -24.04 4.07
C LYS A 65 2.52 -23.43 3.17
N PRO A 66 2.51 -22.11 2.92
CA PRO A 66 1.42 -21.47 2.17
C PRO A 66 1.39 -21.91 0.71
N ALA A 67 2.55 -22.20 0.13
CA ALA A 67 2.70 -22.67 -1.24
C ALA A 67 2.53 -24.19 -1.40
N LEU A 68 2.10 -24.91 -0.35
CA LEU A 68 1.82 -26.34 -0.42
C LEU A 68 0.78 -26.61 -1.53
N LYS A 69 1.06 -27.61 -2.37
CA LYS A 69 0.23 -27.95 -3.52
C LYS A 69 -0.78 -29.02 -3.13
N LEU A 70 -2.06 -28.69 -3.25
CA LEU A 70 -3.17 -29.54 -2.84
C LEU A 70 -3.50 -30.59 -3.92
N ARG A 71 -4.12 -31.71 -3.51
CA ARG A 71 -4.68 -32.73 -4.40
C ARG A 71 -6.16 -32.85 -4.14
N HIS A 72 -6.88 -33.31 -5.16
CA HIS A 72 -8.32 -33.51 -5.05
C HIS A 72 -8.59 -34.62 -4.04
N GLY A 73 -9.54 -34.39 -3.13
CA GLY A 73 -9.90 -35.33 -2.07
C GLY A 73 -9.11 -35.16 -0.77
N ASP A 74 -8.07 -34.32 -0.75
CA ASP A 74 -7.36 -33.98 0.49
C ASP A 74 -8.25 -33.16 1.44
N VAL A 75 -7.92 -33.18 2.72
CA VAL A 75 -8.64 -32.45 3.76
C VAL A 75 -7.73 -31.40 4.39
N VAL A 76 -8.23 -30.17 4.48
CA VAL A 76 -7.59 -29.05 5.18
C VAL A 76 -8.43 -28.68 6.38
N ILE A 77 -7.83 -28.72 7.58
CA ILE A 77 -8.49 -28.37 8.84
C ILE A 77 -7.95 -27.03 9.33
N VAL A 78 -8.85 -26.14 9.75
CA VAL A 78 -8.51 -24.88 10.41
C VAL A 78 -8.90 -24.98 11.88
N LYS A 79 -7.93 -24.72 12.76
CA LYS A 79 -8.17 -24.59 14.20
C LYS A 79 -7.88 -23.17 14.66
N GLU A 80 -8.67 -22.65 15.60
CA GLU A 80 -8.53 -21.32 16.18
C GLU A 80 -8.30 -21.40 17.69
N ARG A 81 -7.49 -20.49 18.21
CA ARG A 81 -7.15 -20.44 19.63
C ARG A 81 -8.34 -19.96 20.45
N LYS A 82 -8.71 -20.68 21.51
CA LYS A 82 -9.66 -20.17 22.51
C LYS A 82 -8.99 -19.06 23.34
N GLU A 83 -9.57 -17.87 23.34
CA GLU A 83 -9.24 -16.83 24.32
C GLU A 83 -9.77 -17.28 25.69
N LYS A 84 -8.97 -17.10 26.75
CA LYS A 84 -9.45 -17.33 28.11
C LYS A 84 -10.42 -16.21 28.45
N THR A 85 -11.72 -16.49 28.38
CA THR A 85 -12.74 -15.69 29.08
C THR A 85 -12.42 -15.69 30.57
N THR A 86 -11.93 -14.58 31.09
CA THR A 86 -11.92 -14.28 32.52
C THR A 86 -13.35 -13.87 32.88
N THR A 87 -14.18 -14.85 33.18
CA THR A 87 -15.51 -14.63 33.75
C THR A 87 -15.33 -14.36 35.24
N ALA A 88 -15.33 -13.09 35.64
CA ALA A 88 -15.46 -12.71 37.04
C ALA A 88 -16.95 -12.64 37.37
N SER A 89 -17.44 -13.66 38.06
CA SER A 89 -18.74 -13.69 38.71
C SER A 89 -18.53 -13.93 40.21
N SER A 90 -18.81 -12.92 41.03
CA SER A 90 -19.20 -13.09 42.44
C SER A 90 -19.74 -11.77 43.00
N GLU A 91 -21.05 -11.71 43.19
CA GLU A 91 -21.69 -11.00 44.33
C GLU A 91 -21.20 -11.69 45.64
N SER A 92 -21.07 -11.10 46.83
CA SER A 92 -21.80 -10.02 47.50
C SER A 92 -21.10 -9.55 48.79
N SER A 93 -21.49 -8.36 49.26
CA SER A 93 -21.47 -7.82 50.65
C SER A 93 -20.10 -7.43 51.27
N SER A 94 -19.91 -6.33 52.01
CA SER A 94 -20.77 -5.20 52.43
C SER A 94 -19.93 -4.09 53.12
N SER A 95 -20.33 -2.84 52.86
CA SER A 95 -20.45 -1.67 53.77
C SER A 95 -19.25 -0.87 54.34
N GLU A 96 -19.50 0.46 54.38
CA GLU A 96 -18.88 1.60 55.12
C GLU A 96 -17.62 2.27 54.55
N GLN A 97 -17.39 3.59 54.62
CA GLN A 97 -18.17 4.84 54.56
C GLN A 97 -17.13 6.00 54.43
N LEU A 98 -17.47 7.05 53.66
CA LEU A 98 -17.14 8.48 53.82
C LEU A 98 -15.77 9.15 53.49
N SER A 99 -15.92 10.36 52.90
CA SER A 99 -15.07 11.59 52.83
C SER A 99 -13.90 11.62 51.83
N VAL A 100 -13.90 12.42 50.75
CA VAL A 100 -13.87 13.89 50.52
C VAL A 100 -12.47 14.53 50.57
N ALA A 101 -12.12 15.19 49.46
CA ALA A 101 -11.16 16.29 49.22
C ALA A 101 -9.69 16.00 48.80
N SER A 102 -9.43 16.33 47.52
CA SER A 102 -8.44 17.31 46.99
C SER A 102 -6.91 17.08 47.07
N ASN A 103 -6.33 17.16 45.86
CA ASN A 103 -5.08 17.83 45.44
C ASN A 103 -3.70 17.13 45.44
N THR A 104 -3.16 17.09 44.21
CA THR A 104 -1.79 17.44 43.74
C THR A 104 -0.59 16.50 43.97
N THR A 105 0.00 16.14 42.80
CA THR A 105 1.43 16.00 42.43
C THR A 105 2.31 15.01 43.21
N GLU A 106 2.83 13.98 42.54
CA GLU A 106 4.20 13.95 41.97
C GLU A 106 4.53 12.61 41.27
N GLU A 107 5.61 12.66 40.51
CA GLU A 107 6.21 11.69 39.59
C GLU A 107 6.52 10.30 40.19
N ASN A 108 6.40 9.24 39.37
CA ASN A 108 7.59 8.47 38.94
C ASN A 108 7.28 7.32 37.96
N ALA A 109 8.06 7.35 36.87
CA ALA A 109 8.87 6.27 36.31
C ALA A 109 8.32 4.83 36.16
N ALA A 110 8.36 4.41 34.90
CA ALA A 110 9.04 3.21 34.37
C ALA A 110 8.22 1.98 33.96
N SER A 111 8.57 1.54 32.73
CA SER A 111 8.60 0.14 32.25
C SER A 111 7.23 -0.46 31.88
N SER A 112 6.97 -1.09 30.74
CA SER A 112 7.71 -1.85 29.71
C SER A 112 6.64 -2.30 28.68
N SER A 113 6.83 -2.63 27.39
CA SER A 113 7.98 -2.91 26.53
C SER A 113 7.47 -3.21 25.10
N THR A 114 8.07 -2.57 24.09
CA THR A 114 8.52 -3.09 22.76
C THR A 114 7.59 -3.98 21.92
N THR A 115 7.24 -3.68 20.65
CA THR A 115 8.07 -3.21 19.52
C THR A 115 7.22 -2.52 18.44
N SER A 116 7.57 -1.28 18.06
CA SER A 116 7.19 -0.77 16.74
C SER A 116 8.30 0.16 16.25
N ASP A 117 8.95 -0.19 15.14
CA ASP A 117 9.69 0.75 14.31
C ASP A 117 8.70 1.74 13.66
N ALA A 118 8.01 2.52 14.51
CA ALA A 118 6.91 3.37 14.11
C ALA A 118 7.45 4.58 13.34
N ILE A 119 6.89 4.80 12.17
CA ILE A 119 7.15 5.98 11.36
C ILE A 119 6.66 7.19 12.14
N MET A 120 7.59 8.05 12.55
CA MET A 120 7.29 9.18 13.42
C MET A 120 6.77 10.39 12.63
N PRO A 121 5.80 11.14 13.17
CA PRO A 121 5.46 12.46 12.67
C PRO A 121 6.67 13.38 12.68
N GLU A 122 6.88 14.14 11.61
CA GLU A 122 7.96 15.14 11.52
C GLU A 122 7.41 16.49 11.09
N ASN A 123 7.82 17.56 11.77
CA ASN A 123 7.44 18.92 11.42
C ASN A 123 8.19 19.40 10.18
N ILE A 124 7.74 18.94 9.01
CA ILE A 124 8.24 19.34 7.70
C ILE A 124 7.17 20.19 7.03
N PRO A 125 7.48 21.44 6.60
CA PRO A 125 6.51 22.29 5.92
C PRO A 125 5.94 21.64 4.66
N LEU A 126 4.61 21.67 4.53
CA LEU A 126 3.89 21.21 3.35
C LEU A 126 3.37 22.40 2.53
N ASN A 127 3.54 22.34 1.21
CA ASN A 127 2.89 23.29 0.31
C ASN A 127 1.47 22.80 -0.01
N ILE A 128 0.51 23.22 0.81
CA ILE A 128 -0.90 22.80 0.69
C ILE A 128 -1.62 23.74 -0.28
N LEU A 129 -2.17 23.17 -1.34
CA LEU A 129 -2.94 23.87 -2.35
C LEU A 129 -4.43 23.91 -2.01
N PHE A 130 -4.92 22.85 -1.36
CA PHE A 130 -6.28 22.73 -0.89
C PHE A 130 -6.33 21.73 0.27
N GLU A 131 -7.18 21.99 1.25
CA GLU A 131 -7.42 21.09 2.38
C GLU A 131 -8.83 21.29 2.91
N ASP A 132 -9.55 20.19 3.11
CA ASP A 132 -10.84 20.14 3.78
C ASP A 132 -10.87 18.99 4.81
N ASP A 133 -12.04 18.60 5.30
CA ASP A 133 -12.18 17.53 6.29
C ASP A 133 -11.84 16.14 5.73
N PHE A 134 -11.87 15.97 4.41
CA PHE A 134 -11.81 14.67 3.73
C PHE A 134 -10.45 14.43 3.05
N LEU A 135 -9.83 15.46 2.49
CA LEU A 135 -8.60 15.31 1.72
C LEU A 135 -7.66 16.53 1.81
N ILE A 136 -6.43 16.29 1.37
CA ILE A 136 -5.39 17.31 1.17
C ILE A 136 -4.91 17.22 -0.27
N VAL A 137 -4.87 18.34 -0.96
CA VAL A 137 -4.14 18.53 -2.22
C VAL A 137 -2.90 19.36 -1.92
N LEU A 138 -1.73 18.82 -2.25
CA LEU A 138 -0.44 19.45 -1.97
C LEU A 138 0.48 19.41 -3.17
N ASP A 139 1.42 20.35 -3.25
CA ASP A 139 2.52 20.31 -4.20
C ASP A 139 3.76 19.70 -3.53
N LYS A 140 4.08 18.45 -3.90
CA LYS A 140 5.22 17.74 -3.33
C LYS A 140 6.51 18.30 -3.93
N PRO A 141 7.49 18.72 -3.11
CA PRO A 141 8.78 19.16 -3.63
C PRO A 141 9.55 18.00 -4.29
N LYS A 142 10.49 18.35 -5.18
CA LYS A 142 11.47 17.38 -5.68
C LYS A 142 12.36 16.87 -4.54
N PHE A 143 12.97 15.71 -4.75
CA PHE A 143 13.85 15.00 -3.82
C PHE A 143 13.18 14.43 -2.55
N MET A 144 11.90 14.72 -2.30
CA MET A 144 11.13 14.13 -1.21
C MET A 144 10.54 12.77 -1.61
N THR A 145 10.80 11.75 -0.79
CA THR A 145 10.18 10.42 -0.92
C THR A 145 8.75 10.46 -0.38
N VAL A 146 7.80 9.81 -1.07
CA VAL A 146 6.38 9.82 -0.65
C VAL A 146 6.15 9.01 0.63
N HIS A 147 6.56 7.74 0.65
CA HIS A 147 6.32 6.84 1.78
C HIS A 147 7.55 5.98 2.08
N PRO A 148 7.71 5.55 3.34
CA PRO A 148 8.79 4.65 3.75
C PRO A 148 8.67 3.27 3.12
N SER A 149 9.80 2.58 3.01
CA SER A 149 9.87 1.18 2.61
C SER A 149 10.17 0.35 3.85
N LEU A 150 9.17 -0.31 4.43
CA LEU A 150 9.34 -1.04 5.70
C LEU A 150 9.96 -2.43 5.56
N LYS A 151 9.74 -3.14 4.44
CA LYS A 151 10.27 -4.50 4.21
C LYS A 151 11.10 -4.59 2.92
N PRO A 152 12.09 -5.52 2.83
CA PRO A 152 12.55 -6.43 3.90
C PRO A 152 13.38 -5.75 5.00
N LYS A 153 13.91 -4.54 4.74
CA LYS A 153 14.56 -3.68 5.73
C LYS A 153 13.97 -2.26 5.64
N PRO A 154 13.70 -1.61 6.78
CA PRO A 154 13.25 -0.22 6.81
C PRO A 154 14.24 0.71 6.07
N ARG A 155 13.72 1.53 5.15
CA ARG A 155 14.47 2.58 4.44
C ARG A 155 13.60 3.81 4.26
N ASN A 156 14.23 4.98 4.29
CA ASN A 156 13.57 6.28 4.16
C ASN A 156 12.41 6.38 5.16
N THR A 157 12.67 6.07 6.43
CA THR A 157 11.66 6.11 7.51
C THR A 157 11.45 7.51 8.07
N THR A 158 12.32 8.44 7.70
CA THR A 158 12.27 9.86 8.04
C THR A 158 12.29 10.73 6.79
N GLY A 159 11.92 12.01 6.93
CA GLY A 159 11.98 12.98 5.83
C GLY A 159 11.05 12.69 4.65
N THR A 160 10.03 11.83 4.85
CA THR A 160 9.06 11.49 3.79
C THR A 160 7.81 12.37 3.88
N LEU A 161 7.06 12.40 2.78
CA LEU A 161 5.75 13.07 2.76
C LEU A 161 4.81 12.48 3.83
N VAL A 162 4.86 11.16 4.07
CA VAL A 162 4.08 10.53 5.15
C VAL A 162 4.46 11.07 6.53
N ASN A 163 5.76 11.27 6.83
CA ASN A 163 6.17 11.84 8.11
C ASN A 163 5.59 13.25 8.31
N ALA A 164 5.65 14.07 7.26
CA ALA A 164 5.10 15.43 7.23
C ALA A 164 3.58 15.46 7.40
N LEU A 165 2.86 14.58 6.67
CA LEU A 165 1.40 14.48 6.74
C LEU A 165 0.91 14.00 8.10
N LEU A 166 1.62 13.05 8.71
CA LEU A 166 1.30 12.58 10.06
C LEU A 166 1.39 13.70 11.08
N PHE A 167 2.40 14.57 10.96
CA PHE A 167 2.55 15.74 11.83
C PHE A 167 1.43 16.75 11.59
N HIS A 168 1.20 17.10 10.33
CA HIS A 168 0.19 18.09 9.94
C HIS A 168 -1.23 17.71 10.36
N THR A 169 -1.57 16.43 10.26
CA THR A 169 -2.93 15.92 10.55
C THR A 169 -3.09 15.37 11.98
N ASN A 170 -2.05 15.42 12.82
CA ASN A 170 -2.03 14.75 14.12
C ASN A 170 -2.39 13.25 14.01
N GLY A 171 -1.87 12.58 12.97
CA GLY A 171 -2.13 11.17 12.69
C GLY A 171 -3.52 10.85 12.10
N LYS A 172 -4.36 11.84 11.82
CA LYS A 172 -5.69 11.66 11.21
C LYS A 172 -5.59 11.50 9.70
N LEU A 173 -5.13 10.33 9.28
CA LEU A 173 -5.07 9.92 7.88
C LEU A 173 -5.76 8.58 7.71
N SER A 174 -6.23 8.33 6.49
CA SER A 174 -6.80 7.04 6.14
C SER A 174 -5.80 5.91 6.37
N THR A 175 -6.25 4.82 6.98
CA THR A 175 -5.44 3.62 7.20
C THR A 175 -5.57 2.63 6.04
N CYS A 176 -6.55 2.85 5.14
CA CYS A 176 -6.73 2.05 3.93
C CYS A 176 -5.44 1.89 3.14
N GLY A 177 -5.18 0.67 2.70
CA GLY A 177 -4.01 0.33 1.90
C GLY A 177 -2.66 0.39 2.64
N SER A 178 -2.65 0.80 3.92
CA SER A 178 -1.50 0.67 4.80
C SER A 178 -1.49 -0.69 5.47
N CYS A 179 -0.33 -1.32 5.50
CA CYS A 179 -0.09 -2.55 6.26
C CYS A 179 1.33 -2.53 6.80
N GLU A 180 1.67 -3.50 7.66
CA GLU A 180 3.03 -3.64 8.21
C GLU A 180 4.13 -3.71 7.13
N GLU A 181 3.77 -4.08 5.90
CA GLU A 181 4.70 -4.18 4.78
C GLU A 181 4.82 -2.88 3.97
N HIS A 182 3.74 -2.10 3.95
CA HIS A 182 3.56 -0.92 3.12
C HIS A 182 2.84 0.13 3.95
N TYR A 183 3.59 0.93 4.69
CA TYR A 183 3.02 2.03 5.47
C TYR A 183 2.89 3.28 4.60
N ARG A 184 1.65 3.66 4.30
CA ARG A 184 1.33 4.74 3.34
C ARG A 184 -0.04 5.36 3.65
N PRO A 185 -0.27 5.82 4.90
CA PRO A 185 -1.57 6.31 5.33
C PRO A 185 -2.00 7.50 4.45
N GLY A 186 -3.26 7.50 4.01
CA GLY A 186 -3.84 8.50 3.11
C GLY A 186 -3.31 8.51 1.67
N ILE A 187 -2.25 7.77 1.35
CA ILE A 187 -1.61 7.82 0.02
C ILE A 187 -2.33 6.90 -0.98
N VAL A 188 -3.12 7.49 -1.87
CA VAL A 188 -3.85 6.78 -2.94
C VAL A 188 -3.05 6.67 -4.25
N HIS A 189 -2.13 7.60 -4.48
CA HIS A 189 -1.22 7.63 -5.63
C HIS A 189 0.16 8.13 -5.21
N ARG A 190 1.18 7.99 -6.06
CA ARG A 190 2.54 8.41 -5.73
C ARG A 190 3.24 9.10 -6.88
N LEU A 191 4.06 10.08 -6.54
CA LEU A 191 5.13 10.60 -7.39
C LEU A 191 6.46 9.94 -7.01
N ASP A 192 7.40 9.91 -7.96
CA ASP A 192 8.76 9.45 -7.67
C ASP A 192 9.55 10.54 -6.92
N ARG A 193 10.70 10.19 -6.33
CA ARG A 193 11.46 11.06 -5.41
C ARG A 193 11.77 12.44 -6.01
N ASP A 194 12.37 12.46 -7.19
CA ASP A 194 12.74 13.66 -7.97
C ASP A 194 11.64 14.17 -8.90
N THR A 195 10.42 13.63 -8.81
CA THR A 195 9.25 14.22 -9.44
C THR A 195 8.59 15.16 -8.44
N SER A 196 8.51 16.45 -8.76
CA SER A 196 7.67 17.41 -8.03
C SER A 196 6.25 17.43 -8.58
N GLY A 197 5.32 18.05 -7.86
CA GLY A 197 3.99 18.33 -8.36
C GLY A 197 2.87 17.84 -7.45
N ILE A 198 1.67 17.93 -8.00
CA ILE A 198 0.42 17.79 -7.24
C ILE A 198 0.20 16.35 -6.79
N MET A 199 -0.12 16.20 -5.50
CA MET A 199 -0.58 14.96 -4.89
C MET A 199 -1.89 15.19 -4.13
N VAL A 200 -2.68 14.12 -4.03
CA VAL A 200 -3.96 14.08 -3.32
C VAL A 200 -3.85 13.00 -2.25
N VAL A 201 -4.24 13.33 -1.03
CA VAL A 201 -4.11 12.50 0.17
C VAL A 201 -5.47 12.42 0.86
N ALA A 202 -5.91 11.23 1.23
CA ALA A 202 -7.16 11.02 1.95
C ALA A 202 -6.96 11.09 3.47
N LYS A 203 -7.83 11.83 4.16
CA LYS A 203 -7.88 11.91 5.63
C LYS A 203 -8.70 10.78 6.25
N ASP A 204 -9.71 10.29 5.54
CA ASP A 204 -10.58 9.20 5.97
C ASP A 204 -10.66 8.05 4.94
N ASP A 205 -11.13 6.90 5.41
CA ASP A 205 -11.16 5.66 4.63
C ASP A 205 -12.19 5.65 3.50
N GLU A 206 -13.32 6.36 3.64
CA GLU A 206 -14.33 6.46 2.59
C GLU A 206 -13.77 7.25 1.40
N THR A 207 -13.18 8.41 1.68
CA THR A 207 -12.49 9.24 0.68
C THR A 207 -11.34 8.48 0.03
N HIS A 208 -10.57 7.70 0.80
CA HIS A 208 -9.50 6.87 0.24
C HIS A 208 -10.02 5.87 -0.78
N LEU A 209 -11.10 5.15 -0.45
CA LEU A 209 -11.68 4.16 -1.34
C LEU A 209 -12.27 4.80 -2.61
N ALA A 210 -12.92 5.95 -2.49
CA ALA A 210 -13.43 6.71 -3.62
C ALA A 210 -12.28 7.17 -4.55
N LEU A 211 -11.27 7.83 -4.00
CA LEU A 211 -10.09 8.26 -4.76
C LEU A 211 -9.35 7.07 -5.40
N LYS A 212 -9.21 5.96 -4.68
CA LYS A 212 -8.57 4.75 -5.22
C LYS A 212 -9.30 4.24 -6.45
N LYS A 213 -10.64 4.19 -6.44
CA LYS A 213 -11.44 3.83 -7.63
C LYS A 213 -11.16 4.76 -8.80
N LEU A 214 -11.09 6.07 -8.56
CA LEU A 214 -10.77 7.04 -9.59
C LEU A 214 -9.36 6.87 -10.18
N PHE A 215 -8.37 6.44 -9.39
CA PHE A 215 -7.01 6.13 -9.88
C PHE A 215 -6.90 4.75 -10.54
N GLU A 216 -7.78 3.81 -10.22
CA GLU A 216 -7.86 2.48 -10.84
C GLU A 216 -8.59 2.52 -12.19
N ASN A 217 -9.63 3.37 -12.30
CA ASN A 217 -10.34 3.65 -13.53
C ASN A 217 -9.36 4.26 -14.54
N LYS A 218 -8.99 3.48 -15.57
CA LYS A 218 -8.15 3.96 -16.65
C LYS A 218 -8.96 4.93 -17.50
N ASN A 219 -8.36 6.06 -17.84
CA ASN A 219 -8.98 7.14 -18.62
C ASN A 219 -9.10 6.82 -20.13
N VAL A 220 -9.29 5.55 -20.47
CA VAL A 220 -9.21 5.05 -21.85
C VAL A 220 -10.63 4.81 -22.36
N GLY A 221 -11.06 5.58 -23.36
CA GLY A 221 -12.24 5.26 -24.17
C GLY A 221 -13.54 5.99 -23.84
N ASP A 222 -13.60 6.81 -22.78
CA ASP A 222 -14.77 7.66 -22.49
C ASP A 222 -14.34 9.08 -22.13
N GLU A 223 -14.73 10.03 -22.97
CA GLU A 223 -14.47 11.46 -22.81
C GLU A 223 -15.54 12.16 -21.98
N ASN A 224 -16.71 11.54 -21.82
CA ASN A 224 -17.87 12.08 -21.12
C ASN A 224 -18.05 11.50 -19.71
N ASN A 225 -17.13 10.64 -19.26
CA ASN A 225 -17.17 10.10 -17.91
C ASN A 225 -16.81 11.21 -16.89
N GLU A 226 -17.78 11.58 -16.06
CA GLU A 226 -17.63 12.56 -14.98
C GLU A 226 -16.68 12.07 -13.87
N ASP A 227 -16.51 10.75 -13.71
CA ASP A 227 -15.64 10.11 -12.72
C ASP A 227 -14.19 9.92 -13.22
N LYS A 228 -13.60 10.98 -13.80
CA LYS A 228 -12.29 10.93 -14.48
C LYS A 228 -11.23 11.81 -13.82
N ILE A 229 -10.17 11.20 -13.28
CA ILE A 229 -8.99 11.96 -12.81
C ILE A 229 -8.07 12.28 -13.99
N THR A 230 -7.95 13.55 -14.35
CA THR A 230 -7.01 14.00 -15.37
C THR A 230 -5.68 14.43 -14.75
N ARG A 231 -4.56 13.94 -15.32
CA ARG A 231 -3.20 14.24 -14.82
C ARG A 231 -2.34 14.75 -15.96
N TYR A 232 -1.80 15.95 -15.77
CA TYR A 232 -0.82 16.54 -16.67
C TYR A 232 0.53 16.69 -15.99
N TYR A 233 1.57 16.43 -16.74
CA TYR A 233 2.96 16.65 -16.35
C TYR A 233 3.61 17.56 -17.38
N GLN A 234 4.52 18.41 -16.92
CA GLN A 234 5.46 19.09 -17.79
C GLN A 234 6.81 18.41 -17.65
N ALA A 235 7.43 18.13 -18.79
CA ALA A 235 8.74 17.51 -18.87
C ALA A 235 9.62 18.31 -19.83
N LEU A 236 10.90 18.44 -19.49
CA LEU A 236 11.91 18.96 -20.40
C LEU A 236 12.71 17.77 -20.93
N VAL A 237 12.70 17.56 -22.24
CA VAL A 237 13.38 16.44 -22.91
C VAL A 237 14.54 16.96 -23.76
N GLU A 238 15.54 16.12 -23.97
CA GLU A 238 16.64 16.43 -24.89
C GLU A 238 16.23 16.19 -26.35
N ASN A 239 16.66 17.10 -27.22
CA ASN A 239 16.42 17.13 -28.66
C ASN A 239 14.99 17.52 -29.06
N GLU A 240 14.83 17.74 -30.37
CA GLU A 240 13.54 17.98 -31.01
C GLU A 240 12.75 16.67 -31.10
N LEU A 241 11.43 16.77 -31.00
CA LEU A 241 10.55 15.62 -31.20
C LEU A 241 10.32 15.43 -32.70
N ASN A 242 10.32 14.18 -33.16
CA ASN A 242 9.98 13.86 -34.56
C ASN A 242 8.54 14.28 -34.91
N GLN A 243 7.65 14.34 -33.90
CA GLN A 243 6.27 14.77 -34.02
C GLN A 243 5.95 15.70 -32.85
N SER A 244 5.26 16.81 -33.11
CA SER A 244 4.90 17.81 -32.10
C SER A 244 3.81 17.33 -31.13
N GLU A 245 3.10 16.25 -31.45
CA GLU A 245 2.19 15.57 -30.54
C GLU A 245 2.05 14.10 -30.92
N GLY A 246 1.63 13.28 -29.96
CA GLY A 246 1.41 11.87 -30.21
C GLY A 246 0.95 11.10 -28.99
N ARG A 247 0.72 9.81 -29.17
CA ARG A 247 0.31 8.87 -28.13
C ARG A 247 1.32 7.73 -28.05
N ILE A 248 1.89 7.52 -26.88
CA ILE A 248 2.83 6.44 -26.58
C ILE A 248 2.04 5.35 -25.86
N GLU A 249 1.97 4.17 -26.48
CA GLU A 249 1.29 2.98 -25.95
C GLU A 249 2.27 1.82 -25.87
N ILE A 250 2.74 1.52 -24.65
CA ILE A 250 3.80 0.54 -24.42
C ILE A 250 3.46 -0.33 -23.22
N TYR A 251 3.92 -1.57 -23.22
CA TYR A 251 3.88 -2.42 -22.03
C TYR A 251 5.17 -2.23 -21.24
N ILE A 252 5.03 -1.95 -19.94
CA ILE A 252 6.16 -1.76 -19.04
C ILE A 252 6.11 -2.85 -17.98
N LYS A 253 7.26 -3.47 -17.72
CA LYS A 253 7.44 -4.42 -16.61
C LYS A 253 8.65 -4.05 -15.76
N ARG A 254 8.84 -4.77 -14.66
CA ARG A 254 10.07 -4.63 -13.88
C ARG A 254 11.22 -5.28 -14.64
N HIS A 255 12.37 -4.62 -14.67
CA HIS A 255 13.56 -5.22 -15.25
C HIS A 255 13.93 -6.48 -14.47
N HIS A 256 14.24 -7.56 -15.20
CA HIS A 256 14.45 -8.89 -14.62
C HIS A 256 15.62 -8.94 -13.62
N SER A 257 16.81 -8.43 -14.01
CA SER A 257 17.99 -8.37 -13.13
C SER A 257 18.04 -7.17 -12.18
N MET A 258 17.38 -6.06 -12.51
CA MET A 258 17.41 -4.82 -11.71
C MET A 258 15.98 -4.38 -11.35
N PRO A 259 15.35 -4.96 -10.31
CA PRO A 259 13.94 -4.69 -9.98
C PRO A 259 13.61 -3.22 -9.62
N SER A 260 14.63 -2.41 -9.32
CA SER A 260 14.53 -0.96 -9.14
C SER A 260 14.30 -0.20 -10.45
N LYS A 261 14.61 -0.82 -11.60
CA LYS A 261 14.39 -0.28 -12.94
C LYS A 261 13.13 -0.86 -13.59
N ARG A 262 12.76 -0.28 -14.72
CA ARG A 262 11.70 -0.73 -15.61
C ARG A 262 12.28 -1.00 -16.98
N GLU A 263 11.58 -1.81 -17.75
CA GLU A 263 11.89 -2.06 -19.16
C GLU A 263 10.59 -2.12 -19.95
N VAL A 264 10.67 -1.68 -21.20
CA VAL A 264 9.59 -1.90 -22.18
C VAL A 264 9.64 -3.33 -22.67
N THR A 265 8.47 -3.88 -22.87
CA THR A 265 8.27 -5.16 -23.55
C THR A 265 7.25 -4.99 -24.66
N ASN A 266 7.45 -5.72 -25.75
CA ASN A 266 6.48 -5.80 -26.84
C ASN A 266 5.49 -6.95 -26.63
N ASN A 267 5.65 -7.75 -25.57
CA ASN A 267 4.82 -8.90 -25.28
C ASN A 267 3.93 -8.64 -24.07
N ALA A 268 2.64 -8.41 -24.33
CA ALA A 268 1.62 -8.18 -23.31
C ALA A 268 1.42 -9.37 -22.36
N LEU A 269 1.82 -10.58 -22.76
CA LEU A 269 1.66 -11.82 -22.00
C LEU A 269 2.79 -12.06 -20.99
N GLU A 270 3.87 -11.26 -21.03
CA GLU A 270 4.97 -11.42 -20.09
C GLU A 270 4.54 -11.08 -18.67
N THR A 271 5.01 -11.88 -17.71
CA THR A 271 4.68 -11.72 -16.29
C THR A 271 5.01 -10.32 -15.80
N GLY A 272 3.98 -9.61 -15.32
CA GLY A 272 4.11 -8.27 -14.76
C GLY A 272 4.12 -7.14 -15.79
N ALA A 273 3.95 -7.43 -17.09
CA ALA A 273 3.69 -6.44 -18.11
C ALA A 273 2.40 -5.68 -17.82
N LYS A 274 2.47 -4.35 -17.84
CA LYS A 274 1.31 -3.46 -17.67
C LYS A 274 1.29 -2.43 -18.78
N LEU A 275 0.14 -2.30 -19.43
CA LEU A 275 -0.10 -1.28 -20.44
C LEU A 275 0.05 0.11 -19.82
N SER A 276 0.89 0.94 -20.44
CA SER A 276 1.15 2.31 -20.09
C SER A 276 0.87 3.20 -21.31
N ILE A 277 -0.10 4.10 -21.16
CA ILE A 277 -0.53 5.03 -22.19
C ILE A 277 -0.29 6.47 -21.72
N THR A 278 0.43 7.23 -22.54
CA THR A 278 0.72 8.67 -22.34
C THR A 278 0.51 9.42 -23.65
N GLU A 279 -0.31 10.46 -23.62
CA GLU A 279 -0.40 11.44 -24.71
C GLU A 279 0.60 12.55 -24.43
N TYR A 280 1.33 13.01 -25.44
CA TYR A 280 2.28 14.11 -25.31
C TYR A 280 2.03 15.18 -26.36
N LYS A 281 2.37 16.42 -25.99
CA LYS A 281 2.31 17.58 -26.88
C LYS A 281 3.46 18.52 -26.57
N GLU A 282 4.25 18.82 -27.58
CA GLU A 282 5.27 19.85 -27.56
C GLU A 282 4.63 21.20 -27.22
N GLN A 283 5.29 21.93 -26.32
CA GLN A 283 4.88 23.29 -25.95
C GLN A 283 5.88 24.32 -26.46
N LYS A 284 7.18 24.04 -26.32
CA LYS A 284 8.23 25.00 -26.67
C LYS A 284 9.59 24.32 -26.80
N THR A 285 10.39 24.74 -27.78
CA THR A 285 11.80 24.35 -27.91
C THR A 285 12.72 25.47 -27.44
N PHE A 286 13.87 25.09 -26.91
CA PHE A 286 14.89 25.98 -26.38
C PHE A 286 16.25 25.58 -26.96
N PRO A 287 16.87 26.40 -27.82
CA PRO A 287 18.26 26.18 -28.19
C PRO A 287 19.16 26.47 -26.99
N VAL A 288 20.09 25.55 -26.71
CA VAL A 288 21.04 25.62 -25.61
C VAL A 288 22.44 25.52 -26.20
N ASN A 289 23.15 26.64 -26.17
CA ASN A 289 24.54 26.72 -26.66
C ASN A 289 25.48 26.26 -25.55
N ASN A 290 26.20 25.17 -25.79
CA ASN A 290 27.24 24.66 -24.88
C ASN A 290 28.61 24.69 -25.57
N LEU A 291 29.69 24.60 -24.79
CA LEU A 291 31.08 24.57 -25.28
C LEU A 291 31.35 23.44 -26.30
N THR A 292 30.51 22.41 -26.34
CA THR A 292 30.64 21.24 -27.22
C THR A 292 29.58 21.19 -28.35
N GLY A 293 28.79 22.24 -28.54
CA GLY A 293 27.78 22.35 -29.61
C GLY A 293 26.41 22.89 -29.15
N CYS A 294 25.49 23.09 -30.09
CA CYS A 294 24.08 23.41 -29.81
C CYS A 294 23.31 22.15 -29.46
N LYS A 295 22.74 22.08 -28.26
CA LYS A 295 21.68 21.13 -27.91
C LYS A 295 20.34 21.83 -28.00
N VAL A 296 19.27 21.10 -28.29
CA VAL A 296 17.89 21.60 -28.16
C VAL A 296 17.26 20.92 -26.96
N LEU A 297 16.54 21.69 -26.14
CA LEU A 297 15.66 21.15 -25.10
C LEU A 297 14.22 21.43 -25.47
N THR A 298 13.35 20.44 -25.32
CA THR A 298 11.94 20.56 -25.70
C THR A 298 11.06 20.41 -24.46
N LEU A 299 10.25 21.43 -24.17
CA LEU A 299 9.21 21.37 -23.15
C LEU A 299 8.00 20.67 -23.71
N VAL A 300 7.58 19.61 -23.03
CA VAL A 300 6.50 18.71 -23.42
C VAL A 300 5.47 18.64 -22.31
N ARG A 301 4.19 18.75 -22.68
CA ARG A 301 3.06 18.44 -21.81
C ARG A 301 2.68 16.97 -22.03
N CYS A 302 2.66 16.20 -20.96
CA CYS A 302 2.26 14.79 -20.97
C CYS A 302 0.94 14.62 -20.22
N LYS A 303 -0.03 13.93 -20.81
CA LYS A 303 -1.29 13.54 -20.18
C LYS A 303 -1.26 12.04 -19.92
N LEU A 304 -1.34 11.65 -18.64
CA LEU A 304 -1.29 10.24 -18.26
C LEU A 304 -2.69 9.61 -18.28
N LEU A 305 -2.92 8.71 -19.23
CA LEU A 305 -4.16 7.92 -19.29
C LEU A 305 -4.10 6.69 -18.37
N THR A 306 -2.90 6.28 -17.97
CA THR A 306 -2.65 5.16 -17.06
C THR A 306 -1.61 5.52 -15.99
N GLY A 307 -1.63 4.86 -14.84
CA GLY A 307 -0.71 5.11 -13.72
C GLY A 307 0.34 4.02 -13.49
N SER A 308 1.25 3.82 -14.46
CA SER A 308 2.34 2.84 -14.31
C SER A 308 3.49 3.37 -13.44
N LYS A 309 4.11 2.51 -12.62
CA LYS A 309 5.22 2.89 -11.72
C LYS A 309 6.52 3.11 -12.51
N TYR A 310 7.14 4.28 -12.33
CA TYR A 310 8.43 4.71 -12.89
C TYR A 310 8.45 4.81 -14.42
N LEU A 311 8.20 6.01 -14.95
CA LEU A 311 8.45 6.37 -16.36
C LEU A 311 9.86 6.95 -16.58
N ARG A 312 10.76 6.78 -15.60
CA ARG A 312 12.04 7.52 -15.56
C ARG A 312 13.07 7.15 -16.61
N ASN A 313 13.08 5.91 -17.05
CA ASN A 313 14.15 5.33 -17.86
C ASN A 313 13.59 4.13 -18.61
N VAL A 314 12.68 4.40 -19.53
CA VAL A 314 12.42 3.49 -20.65
C VAL A 314 13.30 3.95 -21.79
#